data_AF-A0A2E9VWN2-F1
#
_entry.id   AF-A0A2E9VWN2-F1
#
_cell.length_a   1.000
_cell.length_b   1.000
_cell.length_c   1.000
_cell.angle_alpha   90.00
_cell.angle_beta   90.00
_cell.angle_gamma   90.00
#
_symmetry.space_group_name_H-M   'P 1'
#
loop_
_entity.id
_entity.type
_entity.pdbx_description
1 polymer ?
#
loop_
_entity_poly.entity_id
_entity_poly.type
_entity_poly.pdbx_seq_one_letter_code
_entity_poly.pdbx_strand_id
1 'polypeptide(L)'
;MTQFEQDEVFSPVDTQPTVPSRLKELNASLPAGVNFHLESVFPKTTGWGWKKSFKTKLKYIENTKEILQESLLEGEEVLYISKGTRYSFLEFYFMGLWAAMINHTVFVLTNLRLVMIHSNSKGKPKKTLWMIYYSQIDKFKGTWNGMLNLKLKDGKKLSFTGFPKADRKTMPVIFQEALDRYRESGFNPGSSQSLENLCTHCKDKVPKNEHDCDNCGATYWKPSELAWRSFIFPSWGDFLMGHTTIAFLEMFGGIMTWSAFVVLIVSGIQTNKPEDIIAAFFVIGIAHGIDAAITAHIAGKGLHPKKGPSQFETETAA
;
A
#
# COMPACT_ATOMS: atom_id res chain seq x y z
N MET A 1 2.61 -74.65 -20.97
CA MET A 1 3.65 -73.63 -20.70
C MET A 1 2.97 -72.29 -20.81
N THR A 2 2.85 -71.66 -19.65
CA THR A 2 1.96 -70.56 -19.32
C THR A 2 2.50 -69.21 -19.80
N GLN A 3 1.54 -68.32 -20.05
CA GLN A 3 1.66 -66.90 -20.36
C GLN A 3 2.72 -66.22 -19.48
N PHE A 4 3.65 -65.51 -20.12
CA PHE A 4 4.36 -64.41 -19.46
C PHE A 4 3.54 -63.15 -19.73
N GLU A 5 2.65 -62.84 -18.78
CA GLU A 5 2.12 -61.50 -18.58
C GLU A 5 3.31 -60.57 -18.33
N GLN A 6 3.51 -59.60 -19.21
CA GLN A 6 4.28 -58.41 -18.89
C GLN A 6 3.42 -57.60 -17.92
N ASP A 7 3.68 -57.76 -16.64
CA ASP A 7 3.25 -56.80 -15.62
C ASP A 7 3.89 -55.46 -15.96
N GLU A 8 3.12 -54.59 -16.64
CA GLU A 8 3.35 -53.17 -16.60
C GLU A 8 3.30 -52.75 -15.13
N VAL A 9 4.49 -52.53 -14.56
CA VAL A 9 4.66 -51.87 -13.27
C VAL A 9 4.11 -50.45 -13.44
N PHE A 10 2.82 -50.29 -13.16
CA PHE A 10 2.15 -49.02 -12.97
C PHE A 10 2.78 -48.38 -11.73
N SER A 11 3.90 -47.67 -11.94
CA SER A 11 4.42 -46.76 -10.94
C SER A 11 3.34 -45.69 -10.77
N PRO A 12 2.75 -45.50 -9.58
CA PRO A 12 1.83 -44.40 -9.39
C PRO A 12 2.64 -43.14 -9.64
N VAL A 13 2.37 -42.46 -10.75
CA VAL A 13 2.89 -41.11 -10.98
C VAL A 13 2.34 -40.32 -9.81
N ASP A 14 3.20 -40.10 -8.82
CA ASP A 14 2.92 -39.32 -7.63
C ASP A 14 2.84 -37.86 -8.10
N THR A 15 1.78 -37.54 -8.85
CA THR A 15 1.58 -36.24 -9.48
C THR A 15 1.41 -35.25 -8.35
N GLN A 16 2.49 -34.56 -8.04
CA GLN A 16 2.49 -33.46 -7.08
C GLN A 16 1.34 -32.53 -7.47
N PRO A 17 0.45 -32.17 -6.53
CA PRO A 17 -0.74 -31.40 -6.85
C PRO A 17 -0.34 -30.04 -7.43
N THR A 18 -0.82 -29.77 -8.64
CA THR A 18 -0.61 -28.54 -9.39
C THR A 18 -1.46 -27.39 -8.86
N VAL A 19 -1.13 -26.15 -9.23
CA VAL A 19 -1.96 -24.98 -8.85
C VAL A 19 -3.42 -25.12 -9.33
N PRO A 20 -3.71 -25.53 -10.58
CA PRO A 20 -5.08 -25.75 -11.03
C PRO A 20 -5.85 -26.80 -10.23
N SER A 21 -5.20 -27.92 -9.83
CA SER A 21 -5.86 -28.94 -9.02
C SER A 21 -6.21 -28.41 -7.62
N ARG A 22 -5.34 -27.57 -7.04
CA ARG A 22 -5.61 -26.90 -5.76
C ARG A 22 -6.70 -25.83 -5.87
N LEU A 23 -6.77 -25.08 -6.96
CA LEU A 23 -7.88 -24.15 -7.21
C LEU A 23 -9.22 -24.90 -7.24
N LYS A 24 -9.26 -26.03 -7.96
CA LYS A 24 -10.45 -26.90 -8.03
C LYS A 24 -10.82 -27.48 -6.66
N GLU A 25 -9.84 -27.98 -5.89
CA GLU A 25 -10.07 -28.51 -4.53
C GLU A 25 -10.68 -27.43 -3.60
N LEU A 26 -10.25 -26.18 -3.75
CA LEU A 26 -10.72 -25.07 -2.92
C LEU A 26 -11.99 -24.41 -3.46
N ASN A 27 -12.53 -24.86 -4.58
CA ASN A 27 -13.63 -24.21 -5.32
C ASN A 27 -13.37 -22.70 -5.51
N ALA A 28 -12.14 -22.36 -5.91
CA ALA A 28 -11.68 -20.99 -6.10
C ALA A 28 -11.38 -20.72 -7.57
N SER A 29 -11.71 -19.51 -8.03
CA SER A 29 -11.36 -19.00 -9.36
C SER A 29 -10.46 -17.77 -9.22
N LEU A 30 -9.71 -17.49 -10.29
CA LEU A 30 -8.96 -16.25 -10.42
C LEU A 30 -9.79 -15.22 -11.20
N PRO A 31 -9.58 -13.91 -10.99
CA PRO A 31 -10.28 -12.86 -11.74
C PRO A 31 -10.10 -13.03 -13.25
N ALA A 32 -11.19 -12.91 -13.99
CA ALA A 32 -11.14 -12.92 -15.46
C ALA A 32 -10.40 -11.68 -15.97
N GLY A 33 -9.68 -11.83 -17.08
CA GLY A 33 -8.93 -10.74 -17.72
C GLY A 33 -7.61 -10.38 -17.03
N VAL A 34 -7.21 -11.08 -15.96
CA VAL A 34 -5.91 -10.89 -15.30
C VAL A 34 -5.05 -12.12 -15.52
N ASN A 35 -3.85 -11.89 -16.06
CA ASN A 35 -2.87 -12.96 -16.25
C ASN A 35 -2.07 -13.17 -14.95
N PHE A 36 -1.89 -14.43 -14.56
CA PHE A 36 -1.11 -14.81 -13.38
C PHE A 36 -0.09 -15.88 -13.74
N HIS A 37 1.16 -15.66 -13.36
CA HIS A 37 2.16 -16.70 -13.35
C HIS A 37 1.92 -17.62 -12.14
N LEU A 38 1.13 -18.67 -12.35
CA LEU A 38 0.54 -19.48 -11.27
C LEU A 38 1.57 -20.03 -10.28
N GLU A 39 2.68 -20.57 -10.79
CA GLU A 39 3.68 -21.24 -9.96
C GLU A 39 4.43 -20.27 -9.04
N SER A 40 4.65 -19.04 -9.49
CA SER A 40 5.30 -18.03 -8.64
C SER A 40 4.32 -17.43 -7.65
N VAL A 41 3.05 -17.19 -8.03
CA VAL A 41 2.01 -16.67 -7.13
C VAL A 41 1.67 -17.67 -6.02
N PHE A 42 1.64 -18.96 -6.34
CA PHE A 42 1.30 -20.06 -5.44
C PHE A 42 2.47 -21.05 -5.26
N PRO A 43 3.61 -20.61 -4.69
CA PRO A 43 4.85 -21.41 -4.64
C PRO A 43 4.78 -22.63 -3.70
N LYS A 44 3.65 -22.82 -3.03
CA LYS A 44 3.45 -23.89 -2.05
C LYS A 44 2.11 -24.58 -2.26
N THR A 45 2.13 -25.68 -2.99
CA THR A 45 0.97 -26.53 -3.26
C THR A 45 0.93 -27.79 -2.38
N THR A 46 1.98 -28.07 -1.59
CA THR A 46 2.13 -29.29 -0.78
C THR A 46 2.73 -29.03 0.61
N GLY A 47 2.67 -30.05 1.46
CA GLY A 47 3.26 -30.04 2.81
C GLY A 47 2.50 -29.18 3.83
N TRP A 48 2.95 -29.20 5.08
CA TRP A 48 2.23 -28.55 6.18
C TRP A 48 2.01 -27.05 5.93
N GLY A 49 0.77 -26.58 6.09
CA GLY A 49 0.40 -25.16 5.94
C GLY A 49 0.23 -24.66 4.50
N TRP A 50 0.28 -25.52 3.48
CA TRP A 50 0.04 -25.14 2.08
C TRP A 50 -1.31 -24.43 1.91
N LYS A 51 -2.39 -25.01 2.48
CA LYS A 51 -3.77 -24.51 2.34
C LYS A 51 -3.93 -23.10 2.90
N LYS A 52 -3.28 -22.80 4.04
CA LYS A 52 -3.28 -21.46 4.64
C LYS A 52 -2.54 -20.46 3.76
N SER A 53 -1.35 -20.82 3.27
CA SER A 53 -0.57 -19.96 2.36
C SER A 53 -1.35 -19.67 1.08
N PHE A 54 -1.91 -20.70 0.46
CA PHE A 54 -2.69 -20.63 -0.77
C PHE A 54 -3.93 -19.75 -0.61
N LYS A 55 -4.75 -20.00 0.42
CA LYS A 55 -5.92 -19.17 0.73
C LYS A 55 -5.57 -17.72 1.05
N THR A 56 -4.39 -17.47 1.62
CA THR A 56 -3.93 -16.10 1.90
C THR A 56 -3.66 -15.33 0.61
N LYS A 57 -3.01 -15.97 -0.38
CA LYS A 57 -2.78 -15.37 -1.71
C LYS A 57 -4.10 -15.13 -2.45
N LEU A 58 -4.99 -16.13 -2.48
CA LEU A 58 -6.35 -16.00 -3.04
C LEU A 58 -7.11 -14.83 -2.42
N LYS A 59 -7.04 -14.67 -1.09
CA LYS A 59 -7.68 -13.56 -0.40
C LYS A 59 -7.14 -12.20 -0.85
N TYR A 60 -5.83 -12.06 -1.07
CA TYR A 60 -5.27 -10.81 -1.57
C TYR A 60 -5.68 -10.54 -3.01
N ILE A 61 -5.71 -11.56 -3.85
CA ILE A 61 -6.20 -11.46 -5.23
C ILE A 61 -7.66 -11.01 -5.25
N GLU A 62 -8.53 -11.70 -4.51
CA GLU A 62 -9.96 -11.36 -4.43
C GLU A 62 -10.19 -9.94 -3.91
N ASN A 63 -9.49 -9.56 -2.84
CA ASN A 63 -9.61 -8.21 -2.28
C ASN A 63 -9.14 -7.12 -3.27
N THR A 64 -8.25 -7.44 -4.21
CA THR A 64 -7.66 -6.47 -5.15
C THR A 64 -8.17 -6.62 -6.58
N LYS A 65 -9.14 -7.51 -6.83
CA LYS A 65 -9.58 -7.91 -8.17
C LYS A 65 -9.93 -6.74 -9.09
N GLU A 66 -10.71 -5.79 -8.59
CA GLU A 66 -11.17 -4.62 -9.37
C GLU A 66 -9.97 -3.75 -9.76
N ILE A 67 -9.06 -3.50 -8.82
CA ILE A 67 -7.83 -2.75 -9.09
C ILE A 67 -6.95 -3.50 -10.10
N LEU A 68 -6.80 -4.82 -9.97
CA LEU A 68 -6.01 -5.61 -10.91
C LEU A 68 -6.60 -5.55 -12.33
N GLN A 69 -7.92 -5.69 -12.46
CA GLN A 69 -8.60 -5.66 -13.76
C GLN A 69 -8.53 -4.28 -14.43
N GLU A 70 -8.58 -3.20 -13.65
CA GLU A 70 -8.57 -1.82 -14.16
C GLU A 70 -7.17 -1.25 -14.37
N SER A 71 -6.17 -1.70 -13.59
CA SER A 71 -4.84 -1.07 -13.59
C SER A 71 -3.80 -1.79 -14.43
N LEU A 72 -3.95 -3.10 -14.65
CA LEU A 72 -2.96 -3.87 -15.41
C LEU A 72 -3.09 -3.61 -16.91
N LEU A 73 -1.94 -3.45 -17.57
CA LEU A 73 -1.90 -3.23 -19.01
C LEU A 73 -2.09 -4.55 -19.77
N GLU A 74 -2.42 -4.45 -21.05
CA GLU A 74 -2.47 -5.62 -21.93
C GLU A 74 -1.11 -6.35 -21.95
N GLY A 75 -1.14 -7.67 -21.79
CA GLY A 75 0.07 -8.50 -21.67
C GLY A 75 0.82 -8.37 -20.33
N GLU A 76 0.35 -7.53 -19.40
CA GLU A 76 0.90 -7.48 -18.04
C GLU A 76 0.46 -8.71 -17.26
N GLU A 77 1.43 -9.42 -16.67
CA GLU A 77 1.22 -10.66 -15.92
C GLU A 77 1.63 -10.47 -14.45
N VAL A 78 0.76 -10.89 -13.53
CA VAL A 78 1.06 -10.91 -12.09
C VAL A 78 2.01 -12.07 -11.78
N LEU A 79 3.23 -11.74 -11.37
CA LEU A 79 4.26 -12.69 -10.95
C LEU A 79 4.18 -13.02 -9.47
N TYR A 80 3.78 -12.07 -8.62
CA TYR A 80 3.67 -12.33 -7.19
C TYR A 80 2.72 -11.37 -6.51
N ILE A 81 2.07 -11.83 -5.42
CA ILE A 81 1.24 -10.97 -4.57
C ILE A 81 1.54 -11.23 -3.09
N SER A 82 1.75 -10.18 -2.30
CA SER A 82 1.96 -10.31 -0.86
C SER A 82 1.49 -9.05 -0.12
N LYS A 83 1.42 -9.11 1.20
CA LYS A 83 1.08 -7.96 2.05
C LYS A 83 2.22 -7.67 3.00
N GLY A 84 2.69 -6.44 3.00
CA GLY A 84 3.63 -5.89 3.96
C GLY A 84 3.06 -4.67 4.68
N THR A 85 3.94 -3.99 5.42
CA THR A 85 3.67 -2.70 6.06
C THR A 85 4.83 -1.77 5.74
N ARG A 86 4.52 -0.59 5.19
CA ARG A 86 5.54 0.45 4.96
C ARG A 86 6.03 0.99 6.29
N TYR A 87 7.34 0.98 6.47
CA TYR A 87 8.01 1.51 7.66
C TYR A 87 8.47 2.95 7.41
N SER A 88 8.14 3.84 8.34
CA SER A 88 8.69 5.18 8.43
C SER A 88 9.19 5.37 9.86
N PHE A 89 10.47 5.72 10.02
CA PHE A 89 11.04 6.01 11.34
C PHE A 89 10.31 7.17 12.00
N LEU A 90 10.01 8.23 11.24
CA LEU A 90 9.34 9.42 11.76
C LEU A 90 7.96 9.09 12.32
N GLU A 91 7.18 8.29 11.60
CA GLU A 91 5.87 7.86 12.09
C GLU A 91 5.96 6.90 13.25
N PHE A 92 6.95 6.01 13.26
CA PHE A 92 7.17 5.15 14.41
C PHE A 92 7.61 5.96 15.65
N TYR A 93 8.36 7.04 15.46
CA TYR A 93 8.77 7.94 16.55
C TYR A 93 7.57 8.70 17.13
N PHE A 94 6.71 9.28 16.29
CA PHE A 94 5.57 10.08 16.76
C PHE A 94 4.32 9.27 17.09
N MET A 95 4.08 8.17 16.39
CA MET A 95 2.88 7.34 16.52
C MET A 95 3.16 5.96 17.12
N GLY A 96 4.41 5.59 17.39
CA GLY A 96 4.75 4.28 17.96
C GLY A 96 4.23 3.10 17.13
N LEU A 97 3.67 2.11 17.82
CA LEU A 97 3.09 0.91 17.20
C LEU A 97 1.89 1.21 16.29
N TRP A 98 1.24 2.38 16.44
CA TRP A 98 0.09 2.77 15.62
C TRP A 98 0.47 2.98 14.15
N ALA A 99 1.72 3.41 13.88
CA ALA A 99 2.25 3.53 12.52
C ALA A 99 2.18 2.19 11.75
N ALA A 100 2.33 1.06 12.45
CA ALA A 100 2.28 -0.26 11.85
C ALA A 100 0.85 -0.68 11.42
N MET A 101 -0.18 -0.04 11.96
CA MET A 101 -1.59 -0.34 11.66
C MET A 101 -2.13 0.40 10.45
N ILE A 102 -1.51 1.54 10.10
CA ILE A 102 -2.00 2.37 9.01
C ILE A 102 -1.25 2.19 7.71
N ASN A 103 -0.03 1.68 7.74
CA ASN A 103 0.83 1.57 6.55
C ASN A 103 0.77 0.20 5.86
N HIS A 104 -0.29 -0.59 6.07
CA HIS A 104 -0.42 -1.88 5.38
C HIS A 104 -0.52 -1.67 3.86
N THR A 105 0.20 -2.49 3.10
CA THR A 105 0.30 -2.37 1.65
C THR A 105 0.29 -3.76 1.03
N VAL A 106 -0.57 -3.99 0.05
CA VAL A 106 -0.51 -5.15 -0.83
C VAL A 106 0.43 -4.84 -1.98
N PHE A 107 1.40 -5.71 -2.18
CA PHE A 107 2.41 -5.68 -3.23
C PHE A 107 1.94 -6.61 -4.34
N VAL A 108 1.85 -6.08 -5.55
CA VAL A 108 1.56 -6.84 -6.76
C VAL A 108 2.76 -6.64 -7.67
N LEU A 109 3.55 -7.70 -7.79
CA LEU A 109 4.73 -7.75 -8.63
C LEU A 109 4.29 -8.26 -10.00
N THR A 110 4.57 -7.52 -11.07
CA THR A 110 4.23 -7.91 -12.43
C THR A 110 5.48 -8.14 -13.27
N ASN A 111 5.35 -8.55 -14.52
CA ASN A 111 6.47 -8.56 -15.47
C ASN A 111 6.94 -7.15 -15.87
N LEU A 112 6.19 -6.10 -15.54
CA LEU A 112 6.46 -4.72 -15.97
C LEU A 112 6.86 -3.78 -14.82
N ARG A 113 6.21 -3.91 -13.67
CA ARG A 113 6.30 -2.95 -12.57
C ARG A 113 5.91 -3.57 -11.25
N LEU A 114 6.24 -2.85 -10.18
CA LEU A 114 5.68 -3.08 -8.86
C LEU A 114 4.47 -2.16 -8.66
N VAL A 115 3.28 -2.75 -8.49
CA VAL A 115 2.08 -2.01 -8.05
C VAL A 115 1.93 -2.19 -6.54
N MET A 116 1.69 -1.08 -5.84
CA MET A 116 1.51 -1.06 -4.39
C MET A 116 0.15 -0.46 -4.06
N ILE A 117 -0.66 -1.23 -3.35
CA ILE A 117 -2.03 -0.89 -3.00
C ILE A 117 -2.07 -0.65 -1.50
N HIS A 118 -2.34 0.58 -1.07
CA HIS A 118 -2.60 0.85 0.35
C HIS A 118 -3.76 -0.03 0.80
N SER A 119 -3.65 -0.63 1.98
CA SER A 119 -4.63 -1.60 2.44
C SER A 119 -4.87 -1.49 3.94
N ASN A 120 -5.84 -2.26 4.43
CA ASN A 120 -5.95 -2.55 5.86
C ASN A 120 -5.17 -3.81 6.26
N SER A 121 -5.24 -4.20 7.53
CA SER A 121 -4.57 -5.38 8.07
C SER A 121 -4.99 -6.69 7.41
N LYS A 122 -6.22 -6.75 6.87
CA LYS A 122 -6.79 -7.90 6.14
C LYS A 122 -6.44 -7.90 4.64
N GLY A 123 -5.71 -6.89 4.16
CA GLY A 123 -5.36 -6.73 2.75
C GLY A 123 -6.50 -6.22 1.87
N LYS A 124 -7.54 -5.60 2.45
CA LYS A 124 -8.56 -4.90 1.65
C LYS A 124 -8.00 -3.54 1.23
N PRO A 125 -8.12 -3.15 -0.06
CA PRO A 125 -7.67 -1.86 -0.55
C PRO A 125 -8.23 -0.68 0.23
N LYS A 126 -7.40 0.34 0.35
CA LYS A 126 -7.76 1.71 0.65
C LYS A 126 -7.60 2.54 -0.63
N LYS A 127 -7.91 3.83 -0.54
CA LYS A 127 -7.99 4.70 -1.71
C LYS A 127 -6.62 4.90 -2.37
N THR A 128 -5.51 4.88 -1.62
CA THR A 128 -4.20 5.24 -2.15
C THR A 128 -3.49 4.09 -2.89
N LEU A 129 -2.92 4.42 -4.05
CA LEU A 129 -2.29 3.48 -4.98
C LEU A 129 -0.99 4.07 -5.53
N TRP A 130 -0.01 3.21 -5.73
CA TRP A 130 1.27 3.58 -6.33
C TRP A 130 1.76 2.54 -7.33
N MET A 131 2.66 2.96 -8.19
CA MET A 131 3.43 2.05 -9.02
C MET A 131 4.88 2.49 -9.16
N ILE A 132 5.74 1.54 -9.49
CA ILE A 132 7.16 1.75 -9.74
C ILE A 132 7.55 0.87 -10.92
N TYR A 133 7.88 1.47 -12.07
CA TYR A 133 8.49 0.71 -13.16
C TYR A 133 9.83 0.14 -12.71
N TYR A 134 10.17 -1.05 -13.20
CA TYR A 134 11.48 -1.64 -12.92
C TYR A 134 12.65 -0.79 -13.42
N SER A 135 12.44 0.01 -14.48
CA SER A 135 13.41 1.02 -14.93
C SER A 135 13.78 2.04 -13.85
N GLN A 136 12.92 2.26 -12.86
CA GLN A 136 13.09 3.24 -11.77
C GLN A 136 13.65 2.61 -10.48
N ILE A 137 13.88 1.30 -10.46
CA ILE A 137 14.39 0.59 -9.29
C ILE A 137 15.89 0.36 -9.42
N ASP A 138 16.64 0.86 -8.45
CA ASP A 138 18.07 0.59 -8.31
C ASP A 138 18.31 -0.77 -7.65
N LYS A 139 17.64 -1.01 -6.51
CA LYS A 139 17.86 -2.22 -5.71
C LYS A 139 16.63 -2.62 -4.90
N PHE A 140 16.35 -3.92 -4.84
CA PHE A 140 15.39 -4.51 -3.92
C PHE A 140 16.06 -5.65 -3.14
N LYS A 141 16.19 -5.52 -1.82
CA LYS A 141 16.85 -6.54 -1.00
C LYS A 141 16.21 -6.72 0.35
N GLY A 142 16.27 -7.95 0.86
CA GLY A 142 16.03 -8.22 2.26
C GLY A 142 17.19 -7.76 3.15
N THR A 143 16.89 -7.42 4.39
CA THR A 143 17.86 -7.15 5.46
C THR A 143 17.87 -8.29 6.48
N TRP A 144 18.91 -8.33 7.32
CA TRP A 144 19.07 -9.35 8.35
C TRP A 144 17.94 -9.36 9.39
N ASN A 145 17.38 -8.18 9.73
CA ASN A 145 16.21 -8.04 10.60
C ASN A 145 14.89 -8.36 9.87
N GLY A 146 14.96 -8.83 8.62
CA GLY A 146 13.81 -9.32 7.87
C GLY A 146 12.90 -8.22 7.34
N MET A 147 13.41 -7.01 7.17
CA MET A 147 12.76 -5.96 6.38
C MET A 147 13.10 -6.15 4.89
N LEU A 148 12.26 -5.62 4.02
CA LEU A 148 12.57 -5.51 2.60
C LEU A 148 12.76 -4.03 2.26
N ASN A 149 13.91 -3.71 1.66
CA ASN A 149 14.29 -2.36 1.30
C ASN A 149 14.32 -2.20 -0.21
N LEU A 150 13.60 -1.20 -0.69
CA LEU A 150 13.55 -0.77 -2.07
C LEU A 150 14.26 0.58 -2.19
N LYS A 151 15.31 0.64 -3.01
CA LYS A 151 16.02 1.88 -3.36
C LYS A 151 15.68 2.24 -4.79
N LEU A 152 15.24 3.48 -5.00
CA LEU A 152 14.86 4.02 -6.29
C LEU A 152 15.99 4.87 -6.87
N LYS A 153 15.94 5.10 -8.20
CA LYS A 153 16.94 5.90 -8.92
C LYS A 153 16.99 7.36 -8.47
N ASP A 154 15.87 7.92 -8.02
CA ASP A 154 15.79 9.26 -7.41
C ASP A 154 16.39 9.34 -5.99
N GLY A 155 16.99 8.25 -5.49
CA GLY A 155 17.59 8.17 -4.15
C GLY A 155 16.59 7.84 -3.03
N LYS A 156 15.28 7.80 -3.31
CA LYS A 156 14.25 7.45 -2.33
C LYS A 156 14.46 6.03 -1.84
N LYS A 157 14.35 5.84 -0.52
CA LYS A 157 14.43 4.54 0.14
C LYS A 157 13.08 4.22 0.77
N LEU A 158 12.50 3.11 0.38
CA LEU A 158 11.28 2.57 0.97
C LEU A 158 11.61 1.29 1.73
N SER A 159 11.21 1.25 3.00
CA SER A 159 11.43 0.10 3.87
C SER A 159 10.10 -0.53 4.22
N PHE A 160 10.06 -1.85 4.25
CA PHE A 160 8.84 -2.60 4.46
C PHE A 160 9.04 -3.77 5.43
N THR A 161 8.06 -4.00 6.29
CA THR A 161 8.04 -5.06 7.31
C THR A 161 6.76 -5.88 7.21
N GLY A 162 6.55 -6.84 8.12
CA GLY A 162 5.27 -7.55 8.23
C GLY A 162 5.00 -8.60 7.17
N PHE A 163 5.93 -8.84 6.24
CA PHE A 163 5.82 -9.94 5.27
C PHE A 163 5.94 -11.32 5.95
N PRO A 164 5.17 -12.32 5.52
CA PRO A 164 5.38 -13.71 5.92
C PRO A 164 6.82 -14.16 5.67
N LYS A 165 7.35 -15.06 6.51
CA LYS A 165 8.74 -15.56 6.40
C LYS A 165 9.03 -16.18 5.03
N ALA A 166 8.06 -16.89 4.44
CA ALA A 166 8.19 -17.45 3.10
C ALA A 166 8.34 -16.34 2.05
N ASP A 167 7.42 -15.36 2.06
CA ASP A 167 7.41 -14.24 1.12
C ASP A 167 8.69 -13.40 1.19
N ARG A 168 9.29 -13.22 2.38
CA ARG A 168 10.59 -12.53 2.53
C ARG A 168 11.75 -13.20 1.81
N LYS A 169 11.66 -14.51 1.55
CA LYS A 169 12.66 -15.28 0.81
C LYS A 169 12.33 -15.34 -0.68
N THR A 170 11.07 -15.64 -1.00
CA THR A 170 10.61 -15.87 -2.36
C THR A 170 10.49 -14.59 -3.18
N MET A 171 9.94 -13.53 -2.60
CA MET A 171 9.62 -12.31 -3.34
C MET A 171 10.86 -11.59 -3.89
N PRO A 172 12.00 -11.46 -3.17
CA PRO A 172 13.21 -10.85 -3.74
C PRO A 172 13.79 -11.63 -4.92
N VAL A 173 13.65 -12.96 -4.94
CA VAL A 173 14.14 -13.81 -6.04
C VAL A 173 13.32 -13.56 -7.30
N ILE A 174 11.99 -13.67 -7.21
CA ILE A 174 11.08 -13.39 -8.32
C ILE A 174 11.24 -11.95 -8.82
N PHE A 175 11.39 -11.00 -7.89
CA PHE A 175 11.65 -9.60 -8.23
C PHE A 175 12.93 -9.44 -9.05
N GLN A 176 14.03 -10.09 -8.64
CA GLN A 176 15.30 -9.96 -9.34
C GLN A 176 15.22 -10.56 -10.76
N GLU A 177 14.61 -11.73 -10.91
CA GLU A 177 14.38 -12.35 -12.21
C GLU A 177 13.49 -11.49 -13.13
N ALA A 178 12.48 -10.82 -12.57
CA ALA A 178 11.62 -9.92 -13.32
C ALA A 178 12.37 -8.63 -13.73
N LEU A 179 13.19 -8.09 -12.83
CA LEU A 179 14.02 -6.91 -13.08
C LEU A 179 15.07 -7.17 -14.18
N ASP A 180 15.70 -8.34 -14.17
CA ASP A 180 16.72 -8.70 -15.16
C ASP A 180 16.10 -8.87 -16.56
N ARG A 181 14.99 -9.63 -16.66
CA ARG A 181 14.21 -9.75 -17.91
C ARG A 181 13.73 -8.40 -18.43
N TYR A 182 13.28 -7.53 -17.53
CA TYR A 182 12.84 -6.18 -17.91
C TYR A 182 14.00 -5.35 -18.48
N ARG A 183 15.19 -5.42 -17.88
CA ARG A 183 16.38 -4.69 -18.37
C ARG A 183 16.82 -5.19 -19.75
N GLU A 184 16.72 -6.50 -20.00
CA GLU A 184 17.01 -7.10 -21.31
C GLU A 184 16.05 -6.61 -22.40
N SER A 185 14.79 -6.31 -22.06
CA SER A 185 13.81 -5.80 -23.02
C SER A 185 14.13 -4.39 -23.56
N GLY A 186 14.98 -3.62 -22.87
CA GLY A 186 15.27 -2.22 -23.20
C GLY A 186 14.09 -1.25 -23.00
N PHE A 187 12.94 -1.73 -22.49
CA PHE A 187 11.77 -0.89 -22.24
C PHE A 187 12.03 0.13 -21.12
N ASN A 188 11.89 1.42 -21.43
CA ASN A 188 12.10 2.49 -20.46
C ASN A 188 11.02 3.58 -20.61
N PRO A 189 9.84 3.38 -19.98
CA PRO A 189 8.73 4.31 -20.08
C PRO A 189 9.04 5.61 -19.35
N GLY A 190 8.44 6.71 -19.82
CA GLY A 190 8.49 7.99 -19.14
C GLY A 190 7.86 7.94 -17.75
N SER A 191 8.59 8.45 -16.77
CA SER A 191 8.16 8.63 -15.38
C SER A 191 8.29 10.10 -14.98
N SER A 192 7.27 10.63 -14.32
CA SER A 192 7.30 11.93 -13.63
C SER A 192 8.09 11.84 -12.31
N GLN A 193 8.10 10.66 -11.69
CA GLN A 193 8.83 10.35 -10.46
C GLN A 193 9.06 8.85 -10.33
N SER A 194 10.06 8.42 -9.57
CA SER A 194 10.34 7.00 -9.43
C SER A 194 9.22 6.22 -8.71
N LEU A 195 8.48 6.87 -7.79
CA LEU A 195 7.26 6.33 -7.18
C LEU A 195 6.05 7.08 -7.71
N GLU A 196 5.43 6.58 -8.77
CA GLU A 196 4.24 7.21 -9.35
C GLU A 196 3.02 7.00 -8.45
N ASN A 197 2.20 8.03 -8.34
CA ASN A 197 0.87 7.92 -7.76
C ASN A 197 -0.11 7.50 -8.86
N LEU A 198 -1.04 6.60 -8.51
CA LEU A 198 -2.14 6.25 -9.39
C LEU A 198 -3.43 6.92 -8.91
N CYS A 199 -4.22 7.39 -9.87
CA CYS A 199 -5.56 7.88 -9.66
C CYS A 199 -6.40 6.81 -8.96
N THR A 200 -7.10 7.19 -7.90
CA THR A 200 -7.89 6.24 -7.10
C THR A 200 -9.15 5.77 -7.84
N HIS A 201 -9.53 6.50 -8.89
CA HIS A 201 -10.71 6.22 -9.73
C HIS A 201 -10.31 5.49 -11.02
N CYS A 202 -9.62 6.14 -11.96
CA CYS A 202 -9.29 5.54 -13.27
C CYS A 202 -7.95 4.79 -13.31
N LYS A 203 -7.20 4.74 -12.20
CA LYS A 203 -5.89 4.06 -12.08
C LYS A 203 -4.77 4.59 -12.97
N ASP A 204 -5.01 5.68 -13.70
CA ASP A 204 -3.99 6.34 -14.50
C ASP A 204 -2.97 7.08 -13.63
N LYS A 205 -1.80 7.38 -14.19
CA LYS A 205 -0.72 8.10 -13.48
C LYS A 205 -1.17 9.53 -13.19
N VAL A 206 -0.89 9.99 -11.98
CA VAL A 206 -0.99 11.41 -11.61
C VAL A 206 0.43 11.92 -11.35
N PRO A 207 0.92 12.89 -12.16
CA PRO A 207 2.28 13.38 -12.06
C PRO A 207 2.67 13.93 -10.68
N LYS A 208 3.99 14.00 -10.44
CA LYS A 208 4.53 14.54 -9.19
C LYS A 208 4.06 15.97 -8.94
N ASN A 209 3.64 16.25 -7.70
CA ASN A 209 3.12 17.55 -7.23
C ASN A 209 1.78 17.98 -7.84
N GLU A 210 1.21 17.18 -8.75
CA GLU A 210 -0.14 17.38 -9.25
C GLU A 210 -1.15 16.70 -8.33
N HIS A 211 -2.33 17.30 -8.25
CA HIS A 211 -3.41 16.87 -7.36
C HIS A 211 -4.73 16.79 -8.10
N ASP A 212 -4.70 16.84 -9.42
CA ASP A 212 -5.84 16.68 -10.30
C ASP A 212 -5.48 15.59 -11.32
N CYS A 213 -6.41 14.72 -11.66
CA CYS A 213 -6.18 13.68 -12.65
C CYS A 213 -6.64 14.16 -14.02
N ASP A 214 -5.72 14.33 -14.95
CA ASP A 214 -6.04 14.80 -16.31
C ASP A 214 -7.01 13.88 -17.07
N ASN A 215 -6.96 12.57 -16.79
CA ASN A 215 -7.75 11.58 -17.51
C ASN A 215 -9.24 11.56 -17.08
N CYS A 216 -9.53 11.69 -15.78
CA CYS A 216 -10.92 11.60 -15.29
C CYS A 216 -11.40 12.83 -14.50
N GLY A 217 -10.56 13.84 -14.31
CA GLY A 217 -10.88 15.08 -13.59
C GLY A 217 -11.10 14.90 -12.09
N ALA A 218 -10.76 13.76 -11.51
CA ALA A 218 -10.79 13.58 -10.06
C ALA A 218 -9.74 14.47 -9.37
N THR A 219 -10.11 15.12 -8.28
CA THR A 219 -9.22 16.03 -7.54
C THR A 219 -8.84 15.44 -6.19
N TYR A 220 -7.64 15.78 -5.72
CA TYR A 220 -7.03 15.27 -4.51
C TYR A 220 -6.65 16.41 -3.56
N TRP A 221 -6.63 16.11 -2.26
CA TRP A 221 -6.19 17.07 -1.26
C TRP A 221 -4.70 17.32 -1.35
N LYS A 222 -4.30 18.60 -1.29
CA LYS A 222 -2.89 18.95 -1.11
C LYS A 222 -2.47 18.67 0.34
N PRO A 223 -1.23 18.20 0.61
CA PRO A 223 -0.74 18.02 1.96
C PRO A 223 -0.86 19.27 2.83
N SER A 224 -0.60 20.46 2.27
CA SER A 224 -0.75 21.74 2.96
C SER A 224 -2.20 22.09 3.32
N GLU A 225 -3.16 21.73 2.46
CA GLU A 225 -4.59 21.94 2.73
C GLU A 225 -5.08 21.10 3.92
N LEU A 226 -4.59 19.86 4.03
CA LEU A 226 -4.92 18.98 5.15
C LEU A 226 -4.21 19.43 6.42
N ALA A 227 -2.92 19.79 6.33
CA ALA A 227 -2.14 20.27 7.44
C ALA A 227 -2.73 21.53 8.08
N TRP A 228 -3.18 22.49 7.27
CA TRP A 228 -3.82 23.71 7.76
C TRP A 228 -5.12 23.42 8.53
N ARG A 229 -5.90 22.44 8.07
CA ARG A 229 -7.13 22.02 8.75
C ARG A 229 -6.83 21.37 10.09
N SER A 230 -5.86 20.48 10.13
CA SER A 230 -5.35 19.88 11.37
C SER A 230 -4.77 20.91 12.34
N PHE A 231 -4.11 21.95 11.81
CA PHE A 231 -3.63 23.06 12.64
C PHE A 231 -4.75 23.85 13.30
N ILE A 232 -5.87 24.08 12.60
CA ILE A 232 -7.04 24.79 13.18
C ILE A 232 -7.77 23.90 14.19
N PHE A 233 -8.08 22.69 13.76
CA PHE A 233 -8.79 21.71 14.56
C PHE A 233 -8.05 20.38 14.47
N PRO A 234 -7.40 19.93 15.56
CA PRO A 234 -6.68 18.68 15.57
C PRO A 234 -7.54 17.55 15.00
N SER A 235 -6.92 16.63 14.26
CA SER A 235 -7.59 15.48 13.62
C SER A 235 -8.44 15.76 12.39
N TRP A 236 -8.68 17.04 12.00
CA TRP A 236 -9.53 17.33 10.85
C TRP A 236 -8.94 16.77 9.55
N GLY A 237 -7.64 16.95 9.30
CA GLY A 237 -6.98 16.38 8.13
C GLY A 237 -7.11 14.86 8.06
N ASP A 238 -7.00 14.19 9.21
CA ASP A 238 -7.11 12.74 9.32
C ASP A 238 -8.51 12.21 8.98
N PHE A 239 -9.57 12.91 9.41
CA PHE A 239 -10.93 12.58 8.96
C PHE A 239 -11.07 12.68 7.44
N LEU A 240 -10.52 13.73 6.82
CA LEU A 240 -10.57 13.93 5.38
C LEU A 240 -9.76 12.89 4.60
N MET A 241 -8.65 12.41 5.16
CA MET A 241 -7.88 11.30 4.59
C MET A 241 -8.53 9.92 4.79
N GLY A 242 -9.60 9.84 5.60
CA GLY A 242 -10.27 8.57 5.94
C GLY A 242 -9.54 7.77 7.02
N HIS A 243 -8.70 8.41 7.83
CA HIS A 243 -8.02 7.82 8.99
C HIS A 243 -8.86 7.93 10.26
N THR A 244 -10.15 7.60 10.17
CA THR A 244 -11.15 7.84 11.22
C THR A 244 -10.74 7.34 12.61
N THR A 245 -10.11 6.17 12.72
CA THR A 245 -9.65 5.64 14.02
C THR A 245 -8.54 6.48 14.65
N ILE A 246 -7.61 6.99 13.84
CA ILE A 246 -6.56 7.89 14.36
C ILE A 246 -7.19 9.23 14.72
N ALA A 247 -8.05 9.75 13.85
CA ALA A 247 -8.74 11.02 14.08
C ALA A 247 -9.48 11.04 15.43
N PHE A 248 -10.14 9.95 15.81
CA PHE A 248 -10.77 9.85 17.13
C PHE A 248 -9.78 9.85 18.29
N LEU A 249 -8.63 9.18 18.15
CA LEU A 249 -7.60 9.15 19.19
C LEU A 249 -6.95 10.52 19.37
N GLU A 250 -6.60 11.17 18.27
CA GLU A 250 -6.08 12.53 18.26
C GLU A 250 -7.10 13.52 18.85
N MET A 251 -8.40 13.33 18.59
CA MET A 251 -9.45 14.17 19.17
C MET A 251 -9.50 14.06 20.71
N PHE A 252 -9.29 12.87 21.29
CA PHE A 252 -9.14 12.74 22.75
C PHE A 252 -7.91 13.50 23.27
N GLY A 253 -6.79 13.42 22.57
CA GLY A 253 -5.60 14.22 22.85
C GLY A 253 -5.90 15.72 22.79
N GLY A 254 -6.59 16.16 21.74
CA GLY A 254 -7.03 17.53 21.54
C GLY A 254 -7.91 18.03 22.68
N ILE A 255 -8.89 17.24 23.14
CA ILE A 255 -9.75 17.61 24.28
C ILE A 255 -8.91 17.86 25.55
N MET A 256 -7.92 17.01 25.83
CA MET A 256 -7.03 17.20 26.97
C MET A 256 -6.18 18.47 26.82
N THR A 257 -5.62 18.72 25.63
CA THR A 257 -4.82 19.93 25.34
C THR A 257 -5.66 21.20 25.47
N TRP A 258 -6.89 21.22 24.95
CA TRP A 258 -7.81 22.35 25.07
C TRP A 258 -8.28 22.56 26.51
N SER A 259 -8.47 21.48 27.27
CA SER A 259 -8.79 21.58 28.70
C SER A 259 -7.63 22.21 29.48
N ALA A 260 -6.39 21.77 29.22
CA ALA A 260 -5.19 22.36 29.81
C ALA A 260 -5.02 23.84 29.43
N PHE A 261 -5.30 24.20 28.17
CA PHE A 261 -5.31 25.58 27.71
C PHE A 261 -6.28 26.43 28.54
N VAL A 262 -7.54 26.00 28.70
CA VAL A 262 -8.53 26.72 29.50
C VAL A 262 -8.09 26.86 30.96
N VAL A 263 -7.58 25.79 31.57
CA VAL A 263 -7.09 25.81 32.96
C VAL A 263 -5.95 26.83 33.13
N LEU A 264 -4.99 26.85 32.21
CA LEU A 264 -3.86 27.79 32.26
C LEU A 264 -4.30 29.24 32.03
N ILE A 265 -5.24 29.48 31.11
CA ILE A 265 -5.81 30.82 30.90
C ILE A 265 -6.55 31.30 32.16
N VAL A 266 -7.40 30.46 32.76
CA VAL A 266 -8.13 30.79 33.98
C VAL A 266 -7.16 31.04 35.15
N SER A 267 -6.15 30.19 35.32
CA SER A 267 -5.10 30.35 36.33
C SER A 267 -4.36 31.68 36.17
N GLY A 268 -3.92 32.00 34.96
CA GLY A 268 -3.19 33.23 34.66
C GLY A 268 -4.01 34.49 34.94
N ILE A 269 -5.30 34.46 34.62
CA ILE A 269 -6.23 35.57 34.91
C ILE A 269 -6.47 35.71 36.43
N GLN A 270 -6.79 34.60 37.11
CA GLN A 270 -7.14 34.63 38.54
C GLN A 270 -5.95 34.98 39.44
N THR A 271 -4.74 34.56 39.04
CA THR A 271 -3.51 34.78 39.82
C THR A 271 -2.65 35.93 39.31
N ASN A 272 -3.09 36.62 38.24
CA ASN A 272 -2.38 37.70 37.56
C ASN A 272 -0.95 37.30 37.12
N LYS A 273 -0.81 36.07 36.62
CA LYS A 273 0.45 35.49 36.13
C LYS A 273 0.43 35.41 34.60
N PRO A 274 1.03 36.39 33.89
CA PRO A 274 1.06 36.37 32.43
C PRO A 274 1.83 35.17 31.86
N GLU A 275 2.72 34.56 32.65
CA GLU A 275 3.49 33.38 32.27
C GLU A 275 2.57 32.17 31.98
N ASP A 276 1.49 31.99 32.75
CA ASP A 276 0.53 30.91 32.55
C ASP A 276 -0.23 31.08 31.22
N ILE A 277 -0.54 32.33 30.85
CA ILE A 277 -1.21 32.65 29.57
C ILE A 277 -0.27 32.36 28.40
N ILE A 278 0.99 32.80 28.50
CA ILE A 278 2.01 32.52 27.48
C ILE A 278 2.20 31.01 27.34
N ALA A 279 2.30 30.28 28.45
CA ALA A 279 2.42 28.84 28.47
C ALA A 279 1.20 28.17 27.80
N ALA A 280 -0.02 28.66 28.03
CA ALA A 280 -1.23 28.14 27.38
C ALA A 280 -1.13 28.23 25.85
N PHE A 281 -0.82 29.42 25.31
CA PHE A 281 -0.67 29.62 23.87
C PHE A 281 0.50 28.82 23.28
N PHE A 282 1.59 28.68 24.02
CA PHE A 282 2.73 27.89 23.59
C PHE A 282 2.39 26.39 23.49
N VAL A 283 1.73 25.83 24.51
CA VAL A 283 1.31 24.42 24.55
C VAL A 283 0.37 24.11 23.40
N ILE A 284 -0.65 24.95 23.18
CA ILE A 284 -1.63 24.71 22.10
C ILE A 284 -0.99 24.89 20.72
N GLY A 285 -0.15 25.91 20.54
CA GLY A 285 0.57 26.15 19.30
C GLY A 285 1.50 25.00 18.91
N ILE A 286 2.24 24.42 19.87
CA ILE A 286 3.09 23.25 19.63
C ILE A 286 2.24 22.02 19.31
N ALA A 287 1.20 21.74 20.10
CA ALA A 287 0.37 20.55 19.90
C ALA A 287 -0.26 20.55 18.50
N HIS A 288 -0.86 21.68 18.10
CA HIS A 288 -1.46 21.85 16.78
C HIS A 288 -0.42 21.85 15.66
N GLY A 289 0.76 22.43 15.91
CA GLY A 289 1.88 22.41 14.97
C GLY A 289 2.41 21.00 14.69
N ILE A 290 2.54 20.16 15.72
CA ILE A 290 2.93 18.75 15.58
C ILE A 290 1.87 17.98 14.79
N ASP A 291 0.59 18.15 15.13
CA ASP A 291 -0.53 17.49 14.43
C ASP A 291 -0.56 17.83 12.93
N ALA A 292 -0.42 19.13 12.61
CA ALA A 292 -0.32 19.62 11.24
C ALA A 292 0.89 19.05 10.48
N ALA A 293 2.06 18.96 11.14
CA ALA A 293 3.27 18.42 10.54
C ALA A 293 3.16 16.91 10.25
N ILE A 294 2.60 16.14 11.19
CA ILE A 294 2.33 14.71 11.01
C ILE A 294 1.31 14.50 9.88
N THR A 295 0.22 15.27 9.89
CA THR A 295 -0.80 15.26 8.82
C THR A 295 -0.17 15.53 7.45
N ALA A 296 0.67 16.57 7.33
CA ALA A 296 1.37 16.88 6.09
C ALA A 296 2.28 15.73 5.62
N HIS A 297 3.00 15.11 6.56
CA HIS A 297 3.90 13.99 6.26
C HIS A 297 3.14 12.78 5.74
N ILE A 298 2.03 12.41 6.39
CA ILE A 298 1.18 11.29 6.01
C ILE A 298 0.53 11.58 4.65
N ALA A 299 -0.06 12.75 4.48
CA ALA A 299 -0.70 13.18 3.23
C ALA A 299 0.28 13.22 2.05
N GLY A 300 1.54 13.58 2.29
CA GLY A 300 2.59 13.63 1.27
C GLY A 300 3.01 12.26 0.73
N LYS A 301 2.51 11.15 1.28
CA LYS A 301 2.87 9.81 0.82
C LYS A 301 2.11 9.35 -0.41
N GLY A 302 0.95 9.92 -0.71
CA GLY A 302 0.14 9.54 -1.86
C GLY A 302 -1.12 10.40 -2.00
N LEU A 303 -2.02 9.98 -2.88
CA LEU A 303 -3.22 10.75 -3.20
C LEU A 303 -4.38 10.43 -2.24
N HIS A 304 -5.04 11.50 -1.78
CA HIS A 304 -6.20 11.46 -0.88
C HIS A 304 -7.41 12.14 -1.58
N PRO A 305 -8.46 11.38 -1.95
CA PRO A 305 -9.54 11.93 -2.77
C PRO A 305 -10.28 13.08 -2.10
N LYS A 306 -10.47 14.17 -2.86
CA LYS A 306 -11.24 15.37 -2.48
C LYS A 306 -12.57 15.43 -3.21
N LYS A 307 -12.53 15.24 -4.53
CA LYS A 307 -13.71 15.17 -5.41
C LYS A 307 -13.54 14.00 -6.36
N GLY A 308 -14.62 13.25 -6.60
CA GLY A 308 -14.64 12.18 -7.59
C GLY A 308 -14.45 12.72 -9.02
N PRO A 309 -14.47 11.84 -10.03
CA PRO A 309 -14.37 12.22 -11.43
C PRO A 309 -15.36 13.34 -11.76
N SER A 310 -14.91 14.39 -12.45
CA SER A 310 -15.86 15.26 -13.14
C SER A 310 -16.53 14.38 -14.18
N GLN A 311 -17.86 14.36 -14.22
CA GLN A 311 -18.54 13.86 -15.40
C GLN A 311 -18.04 14.73 -16.56
N PHE A 312 -17.02 14.26 -17.28
CA PHE A 312 -16.88 14.67 -18.66
C PHE A 312 -18.20 14.24 -19.29
N GLU A 313 -18.94 15.23 -19.80
CA GLU A 313 -20.06 14.99 -20.68
C GLU A 313 -19.61 13.91 -21.65
N THR A 314 -20.12 12.69 -21.46
CA THR A 314 -20.09 11.68 -22.51
C THR A 314 -20.92 12.29 -23.62
N GLU A 315 -20.26 13.07 -24.49
CA GLU A 315 -20.71 13.29 -25.84
C GLU A 315 -20.99 11.90 -26.37
N THR A 316 -22.28 11.65 -26.46
CA THR A 316 -22.89 10.58 -27.20
C THR A 316 -22.49 10.85 -28.64
N ALA A 317 -21.36 10.32 -29.07
CA ALA A 317 -21.10 10.12 -30.48
C ALA A 317 -22.06 9.00 -30.92
N ALA A 318 -23.18 9.46 -31.49
CA ALA A 318 -24.16 8.68 -32.25
C ALA A 318 -23.51 7.97 -33.44
#